data_AF-A0A7X8XJB9-F1
#
_entry.id   AF-A0A7X8XJB9-F1
#
_cell.length_a   1.000
_cell.length_b   1.000
_cell.length_c   1.000
_cell.angle_alpha   90.00
_cell.angle_beta   90.00
_cell.angle_gamma   90.00
#
_symmetry.space_group_name_H-M   'P 1'
#
loop_
_entity.id
_entity.type
_entity.pdbx_description
1 polymer ?
#
loop_
_entity_poly.entity_id
_entity_poly.type
_entity_poly.pdbx_seq_one_letter_code
_entity_poly.pdbx_strand_id
1 'polypeptide(L)'
;MADLHLMDYNESDRADYLAVVASMAGADGRVSSEEILALQELCKYFVLGPDARGRVMAATTPGTEDLQATLKRLAGTDLRSALTLDLCAMAWQDGLFLEAEENEIRRLAGSLGLTEQQISAIMNFASSLRQGMDLEQGLTLLEDSGVPRNALAMSATLLGMSQAGVEVARQALDTL
;
A
#
# COMPACT_ATOMS: atom_id res chain seq x y z
N MET A 1 -18.53 -16.24 -0.67
CA MET A 1 -17.85 -14.94 -0.69
C MET A 1 -16.65 -15.12 -1.60
N ALA A 2 -16.48 -14.30 -2.62
CA ALA A 2 -15.39 -14.48 -3.58
C ALA A 2 -14.07 -14.10 -2.92
N ASP A 3 -13.13 -15.04 -2.84
CA ASP A 3 -11.74 -14.76 -2.52
C ASP A 3 -11.17 -13.92 -3.68
N LEU A 4 -10.96 -12.62 -3.42
CA LEU A 4 -10.32 -11.73 -4.37
C LEU A 4 -8.83 -12.08 -4.44
N HIS A 5 -8.39 -12.52 -5.60
CA HIS A 5 -7.00 -12.84 -5.87
C HIS A 5 -6.35 -11.74 -6.72
N LEU A 6 -5.04 -11.55 -6.53
CA LEU A 6 -4.18 -10.66 -7.31
C LEU A 6 -4.39 -10.78 -8.84
N MET A 7 -4.67 -12.00 -9.29
CA MET A 7 -4.84 -12.32 -10.71
C MET A 7 -6.22 -11.96 -11.27
N ASP A 8 -7.18 -11.60 -10.43
CA ASP A 8 -8.50 -11.14 -10.86
C ASP A 8 -8.46 -9.71 -11.42
N TYR A 9 -7.42 -8.95 -11.06
CA TYR A 9 -7.14 -7.63 -11.61
C TYR A 9 -6.35 -7.75 -12.91
N ASN A 10 -6.53 -6.80 -13.82
CA ASN A 10 -5.66 -6.73 -14.99
C ASN A 10 -4.26 -6.21 -14.57
N GLU A 11 -3.27 -6.43 -15.43
CA GLU A 11 -1.89 -6.00 -15.13
C GLU A 11 -1.76 -4.47 -14.98
N SER A 12 -2.59 -3.69 -15.69
CA SER A 12 -2.56 -2.23 -15.59
C SER A 12 -2.97 -1.75 -14.20
N ASP A 13 -4.01 -2.34 -13.60
CA ASP A 13 -4.47 -1.98 -12.25
C ASP A 13 -3.42 -2.35 -11.20
N ARG A 14 -2.76 -3.50 -11.36
CA ARG A 14 -1.62 -3.91 -10.53
C ARG A 14 -0.42 -2.99 -10.67
N ALA A 15 -0.14 -2.52 -11.88
CA ALA A 15 0.93 -1.56 -12.14
C ALA A 15 0.59 -0.18 -11.57
N ASP A 16 -0.65 0.27 -11.70
CA ASP A 16 -1.14 1.51 -11.11
C ASP A 16 -0.99 1.48 -9.58
N TYR A 17 -1.36 0.35 -8.95
CA TYR A 17 -1.20 0.14 -7.52
C TYR A 17 0.25 0.33 -7.07
N LEU A 18 1.18 -0.40 -7.70
CA LEU A 18 2.59 -0.34 -7.33
C LEU A 18 3.25 0.99 -7.73
N ALA A 19 2.74 1.69 -8.75
CA ALA A 19 3.22 3.02 -9.11
C ALA A 19 2.89 4.06 -8.03
N VAL A 20 1.71 3.98 -7.40
CA VAL A 20 1.37 4.84 -6.25
C VAL A 20 2.29 4.54 -5.06
N VAL A 21 2.50 3.25 -4.76
CA VAL A 21 3.45 2.81 -3.73
C VAL A 21 4.85 3.36 -3.96
N ALA A 22 5.37 3.20 -5.19
CA ALA A 22 6.67 3.70 -5.60
C ALA A 22 6.79 5.22 -5.50
N SER A 23 5.74 5.95 -5.90
CA SER A 23 5.70 7.41 -5.79
C SER A 23 5.74 7.91 -4.36
N MET A 24 5.21 7.15 -3.41
CA MET A 24 5.30 7.49 -2.00
C MET A 24 6.71 7.24 -1.47
N ALA A 25 7.30 6.09 -1.78
CA ALA A 25 8.68 5.76 -1.39
C ALA A 25 9.70 6.78 -1.92
N GLY A 26 9.47 7.32 -3.13
CA GLY A 26 10.33 8.34 -3.74
C GLY A 26 9.98 9.79 -3.44
N ALA A 27 9.00 10.06 -2.58
CA ALA A 27 8.45 11.40 -2.40
C ALA A 27 9.47 12.43 -1.90
N ASP A 28 10.46 12.00 -1.10
CA ASP A 28 11.55 12.83 -0.60
C ASP A 28 12.72 12.99 -1.60
N GLY A 29 12.61 12.35 -2.77
CA GLY A 29 13.63 12.34 -3.82
C GLY A 29 14.80 11.40 -3.53
N ARG A 30 14.72 10.53 -2.52
CA ARG A 30 15.75 9.55 -2.18
C ARG A 30 15.11 8.17 -2.08
N VAL A 31 15.57 7.25 -2.91
CA VAL A 31 15.23 5.83 -2.77
C VAL A 31 16.53 5.05 -2.61
N SER A 32 16.64 4.35 -1.50
CA SER A 32 17.78 3.49 -1.16
C SER A 32 17.85 2.25 -2.07
N SER A 33 19.00 1.57 -2.07
CA SER A 33 19.14 0.35 -2.87
C SER A 33 18.24 -0.78 -2.36
N GLU A 34 18.00 -0.79 -1.05
CA GLU A 34 17.13 -1.72 -0.35
C GLU A 34 15.66 -1.51 -0.73
N GLU A 35 15.19 -0.26 -0.78
CA GLU A 35 13.82 0.07 -1.22
C GLU A 35 13.61 -0.26 -2.70
N ILE A 36 14.61 -0.01 -3.56
CA ILE A 36 14.58 -0.45 -4.96
C ILE A 36 14.45 -1.97 -5.04
N LEU A 37 15.22 -2.72 -4.26
CA LEU A 37 15.15 -4.18 -4.24
C LEU A 37 13.76 -4.66 -3.76
N ALA A 38 13.23 -4.07 -2.70
CA ALA A 38 11.90 -4.39 -2.19
C ALA A 38 10.81 -4.14 -3.26
N LEU A 39 10.86 -3.00 -3.95
CA LEU A 39 9.92 -2.68 -5.02
C LEU A 39 10.05 -3.63 -6.22
N GLN A 40 11.26 -4.10 -6.53
CA GLN A 40 11.48 -5.13 -7.55
C GLN A 40 10.86 -6.48 -7.16
N GLU A 41 10.94 -6.89 -5.89
CA GLU A 41 10.29 -8.09 -5.40
C GLU A 41 8.76 -7.95 -5.43
N LEU A 42 8.22 -6.79 -5.04
CA LEU A 42 6.79 -6.50 -5.18
C LEU A 42 6.34 -6.58 -6.64
N CYS A 43 7.12 -6.04 -7.58
CA CYS A 43 6.85 -6.17 -9.01
C CYS A 43 6.77 -7.62 -9.51
N LYS A 44 7.62 -8.51 -8.97
CA LYS A 44 7.57 -9.95 -9.28
C LYS A 44 6.33 -10.60 -8.66
N TYR A 45 6.04 -10.27 -7.41
CA TYR A 45 4.87 -10.77 -6.70
C TYR A 45 3.57 -10.39 -7.40
N PHE A 46 3.45 -9.13 -7.84
CA PHE A 46 2.33 -8.61 -8.63
C PHE A 46 2.33 -9.10 -10.09
N VAL A 47 3.27 -9.98 -10.45
CA VAL A 47 3.41 -10.60 -11.79
C VAL A 47 3.32 -9.55 -12.90
N LEU A 48 4.09 -8.48 -12.73
CA LEU A 48 4.23 -7.43 -13.74
C LEU A 48 5.24 -7.86 -14.80
N GLY A 49 4.96 -7.55 -16.05
CA GLY A 49 5.86 -7.64 -17.19
C GLY A 49 6.87 -6.49 -17.25
N PRO A 50 7.87 -6.56 -18.13
CA PRO A 50 8.99 -5.61 -18.15
C PRO A 50 8.59 -4.14 -18.25
N ASP A 51 7.61 -3.81 -19.09
CA ASP A 51 7.16 -2.43 -19.30
C ASP A 51 6.46 -1.87 -18.06
N ALA A 52 5.57 -2.66 -17.46
CA ALA A 52 4.88 -2.30 -16.22
C ALA A 52 5.87 -2.13 -15.06
N ARG A 53 6.88 -3.00 -14.95
CA ARG A 53 7.97 -2.83 -13.97
C ARG A 53 8.76 -1.54 -14.20
N GLY A 54 9.11 -1.25 -15.45
CA GLY A 54 9.82 -0.02 -15.81
C GLY A 54 9.04 1.23 -15.37
N ARG A 55 7.72 1.23 -15.57
CA ARG A 55 6.84 2.31 -15.10
C ARG A 55 6.82 2.44 -13.58
N VAL A 56 6.68 1.33 -12.85
CA VAL A 56 6.71 1.33 -11.38
C VAL A 56 8.05 1.87 -10.86
N MET A 57 9.16 1.46 -11.46
CA MET A 57 10.49 2.00 -11.10
C MET A 57 10.58 3.49 -11.40
N ALA A 58 10.08 3.95 -12.56
CA ALA A 58 10.10 5.37 -12.90
C ALA A 58 9.29 6.23 -11.92
N ALA A 59 8.20 5.70 -11.36
CA ALA A 59 7.35 6.39 -10.39
C ALA A 59 8.06 6.71 -9.06
N THR A 60 9.20 6.07 -8.75
CA THR A 60 10.07 6.45 -7.63
C THR A 60 10.71 7.84 -7.79
N THR A 61 10.64 8.43 -8.97
CA THR A 61 11.11 9.79 -9.21
C THR A 61 9.91 10.75 -9.22
N PRO A 62 9.88 11.78 -8.35
CA PRO A 62 8.76 12.72 -8.33
C PRO A 62 8.50 13.38 -9.70
N GLY A 63 7.23 13.38 -10.10
CA GLY A 63 6.76 14.06 -11.32
C GLY A 63 6.91 13.26 -12.63
N THR A 64 7.40 12.02 -12.60
CA THR A 64 7.45 11.15 -13.80
C THR A 64 6.08 10.54 -14.14
N GLU A 65 5.26 10.28 -13.13
CA GLU A 65 3.95 9.64 -13.23
C GLU A 65 2.84 10.66 -12.98
N ASP A 66 1.76 10.62 -13.78
CA ASP A 66 0.54 11.38 -13.46
C ASP A 66 -0.22 10.68 -12.33
N LEU A 67 0.25 10.94 -11.11
CA LEU A 67 -0.28 10.32 -9.91
C LEU A 67 -1.79 10.55 -9.77
N GLN A 68 -2.30 11.72 -10.16
CA GLN A 68 -3.72 12.03 -10.06
C GLN A 68 -4.56 11.20 -11.05
N ALA A 69 -4.10 11.05 -12.29
CA ALA A 69 -4.76 10.17 -13.25
C ALA A 69 -4.74 8.71 -12.78
N THR A 70 -3.64 8.27 -12.17
CA THR A 70 -3.48 6.91 -11.63
C THR A 70 -4.42 6.66 -10.45
N LEU A 71 -4.48 7.58 -9.48
CA LEU A 71 -5.44 7.51 -8.36
C LEU A 71 -6.89 7.47 -8.85
N LYS A 72 -7.22 8.25 -9.89
CA LYS A 72 -8.57 8.25 -10.48
C LYS A 72 -8.95 6.90 -11.09
N ARG A 73 -8.01 6.20 -11.75
CA ARG A 73 -8.27 4.84 -12.28
C ARG A 73 -8.48 3.85 -11.14
N LEU A 74 -7.61 3.90 -10.13
CA LEU A 74 -7.69 3.03 -8.95
C LEU A 74 -8.93 3.26 -8.10
N ALA A 75 -9.45 4.48 -8.03
CA ALA A 75 -10.70 4.82 -7.33
C ALA A 75 -11.91 4.04 -7.86
N GLY A 76 -11.86 3.57 -9.11
CA GLY A 76 -12.88 2.72 -9.72
C GLY A 76 -12.72 1.22 -9.42
N THR A 77 -11.72 0.83 -8.64
CA THR A 77 -11.39 -0.57 -8.33
C THR A 77 -11.54 -0.86 -6.83
N ASP A 78 -11.61 -2.15 -6.49
CA ASP A 78 -11.65 -2.59 -5.09
C ASP A 78 -10.28 -2.53 -4.38
N LEU A 79 -9.22 -2.07 -5.07
CA LEU A 79 -7.85 -1.96 -4.54
C LEU A 79 -7.63 -0.79 -3.59
N ARG A 80 -8.54 0.18 -3.56
CA ARG A 80 -8.39 1.44 -2.81
C ARG A 80 -8.07 1.27 -1.33
N SER A 81 -8.74 0.32 -0.66
CA SER A 81 -8.54 0.08 0.78
C SER A 81 -7.22 -0.65 1.04
N ALA A 82 -6.90 -1.68 0.25
CA ALA A 82 -5.62 -2.38 0.30
C ALA A 82 -4.44 -1.42 0.08
N LEU A 83 -4.54 -0.55 -0.93
CA LEU A 83 -3.53 0.45 -1.23
C LEU A 83 -3.33 1.40 -0.05
N THR A 84 -4.43 1.92 0.51
CA THR A 84 -4.36 2.83 1.66
C THR A 84 -3.69 2.15 2.85
N LEU A 85 -3.99 0.87 3.11
CA LEU A 85 -3.34 0.11 4.17
C LEU A 85 -1.83 -0.04 3.93
N ASP A 86 -1.41 -0.34 2.71
CA ASP A 86 0.01 -0.47 2.37
C ASP A 86 0.75 0.87 2.45
N LEU A 87 0.12 1.97 2.03
CA LEU A 87 0.67 3.32 2.21
C LEU A 87 0.88 3.64 3.71
N CYS A 88 -0.08 3.27 4.57
CA CYS A 88 0.11 3.37 6.02
C CYS A 88 1.28 2.50 6.48
N ALA A 89 1.32 1.22 6.11
CA ALA A 89 2.37 0.33 6.58
C ALA A 89 3.79 0.80 6.21
N MET A 90 3.95 1.44 5.05
CA MET A 90 5.23 2.02 4.60
C MET A 90 5.61 3.29 5.34
N ALA A 91 4.66 4.20 5.56
CA ALA A 91 4.94 5.47 6.23
C ALA A 91 5.31 5.30 7.72
N TRP A 92 5.00 4.16 8.33
CA TRP A 92 5.46 3.88 9.69
C TRP A 92 6.94 3.48 9.69
N GLN A 93 7.82 4.45 9.94
CA GLN A 93 9.25 4.26 10.15
C GLN A 93 9.60 4.40 11.64
N ASP A 94 10.43 3.49 12.19
CA ASP A 94 10.90 3.49 13.60
C ASP A 94 9.80 3.61 14.68
N GLY A 95 8.59 3.16 14.36
CA GLY A 95 7.44 3.23 15.27
C GLY A 95 6.77 4.60 15.37
N LEU A 96 7.18 5.56 14.56
CA LEU A 96 6.56 6.87 14.44
C LEU A 96 5.75 6.96 13.16
N PHE A 97 4.70 7.77 13.23
CA PHE A 97 3.93 8.17 12.07
C PHE A 97 3.82 9.69 12.09
N LEU A 98 4.47 10.34 11.13
CA LEU A 98 4.62 11.77 11.13
C LEU A 98 3.33 12.44 10.63
N GLU A 99 3.01 13.61 11.17
CA GLU A 99 1.83 14.38 10.76
C GLU A 99 1.82 14.68 9.24
N ALA A 100 3.01 14.87 8.64
CA ALA A 100 3.14 15.07 7.20
C ALA A 100 2.71 13.83 6.39
N GLU A 101 3.08 12.64 6.86
CA GLU A 101 2.72 11.36 6.22
C GLU A 101 1.24 11.06 6.41
N GLU A 102 0.69 11.34 7.60
CA GLU A 102 -0.74 11.26 7.86
C GLU A 102 -1.54 12.11 6.88
N ASN A 103 -1.17 13.39 6.75
CA ASN A 103 -1.86 14.32 5.87
C ASN A 103 -1.77 13.87 4.40
N GLU A 104 -0.61 13.37 3.97
CA GLU A 104 -0.43 12.88 2.61
C GLU A 104 -1.24 11.61 2.34
N ILE A 105 -1.23 10.63 3.24
CA ILE A 105 -2.05 9.42 3.10
C ILE A 105 -3.53 9.75 3.07
N ARG A 106 -4.02 10.62 3.96
CA ARG A 106 -5.41 11.08 3.94
C ARG A 106 -5.76 11.72 2.60
N ARG A 107 -4.88 12.56 2.06
CA ARG A 107 -5.05 13.20 0.74
C ARG A 107 -5.14 12.17 -0.39
N LEU A 108 -4.24 11.18 -0.40
CA LEU A 108 -4.23 10.11 -1.40
C LEU A 108 -5.48 9.22 -1.28
N ALA A 109 -5.83 8.81 -0.07
CA ALA A 109 -6.99 7.97 0.20
C ALA A 109 -8.33 8.67 -0.11
N GLY A 110 -8.42 9.98 0.15
CA GLY A 110 -9.54 10.81 -0.30
C GLY A 110 -9.64 10.88 -1.83
N SER A 111 -8.49 10.92 -2.52
CA SER A 111 -8.45 10.87 -4.00
C SER A 111 -8.87 9.50 -4.55
N LEU A 112 -8.73 8.42 -3.75
CA LEU A 112 -9.26 7.08 -4.04
C LEU A 112 -10.77 6.95 -3.72
N GLY A 113 -11.41 8.02 -3.25
CA GLY A 113 -12.84 8.05 -2.94
C GLY A 113 -13.21 7.33 -1.64
N LEU A 114 -12.26 7.16 -0.71
CA LEU A 114 -12.54 6.67 0.63
C LEU A 114 -13.08 7.82 1.50
N THR A 115 -14.01 7.50 2.39
CA THR A 115 -14.53 8.45 3.38
C THR A 115 -13.55 8.62 4.54
N GLU A 116 -13.56 9.77 5.24
CA GLU A 116 -12.72 9.98 6.43
C GLU A 116 -12.89 8.89 7.49
N GLN A 117 -14.10 8.32 7.62
CA GLN A 117 -14.35 7.19 8.53
C GLN A 117 -13.58 5.94 8.10
N GLN A 118 -13.65 5.57 6.82
CA GLN A 118 -12.91 4.43 6.27
C GLN A 118 -11.40 4.64 6.34
N ILE A 119 -10.92 5.85 6.03
CA ILE A 119 -9.51 6.22 6.12
C ILE A 119 -9.01 6.04 7.56
N SER A 120 -9.70 6.66 8.52
CA SER A 120 -9.33 6.57 9.94
C SER A 120 -9.36 5.12 10.44
N ALA A 121 -10.32 4.32 10.00
CA ALA A 121 -10.39 2.89 10.36
C ALA A 121 -9.21 2.09 9.81
N ILE A 122 -8.82 2.31 8.54
CA ILE A 122 -7.65 1.65 7.92
C ILE A 122 -6.36 2.04 8.64
N MET A 123 -6.19 3.32 8.98
CA MET A 123 -5.00 3.79 9.71
C MET A 123 -4.93 3.21 11.13
N ASN A 124 -6.06 3.17 11.84
CA ASN A 124 -6.14 2.53 13.15
C ASN A 124 -5.83 1.04 13.08
N PHE A 125 -6.32 0.35 12.03
CA PHE A 125 -6.01 -1.05 11.80
C PHE A 125 -4.51 -1.25 11.54
N ALA A 126 -3.89 -0.45 10.66
CA ALA A 126 -2.46 -0.49 10.39
C ALA A 126 -1.62 -0.35 11.68
N SER A 127 -1.99 0.62 12.53
CA SER A 127 -1.36 0.82 13.84
C SER A 127 -1.57 -0.38 14.77
N SER A 128 -2.78 -0.94 14.79
CA SER A 128 -3.14 -2.08 15.64
C SER A 128 -2.38 -3.36 15.28
N LEU A 129 -2.17 -3.62 13.99
CA LEU A 129 -1.37 -4.76 13.52
C LEU A 129 0.05 -4.71 14.08
N ARG A 130 0.66 -3.52 14.18
CA ARG A 130 2.00 -3.32 14.75
C ARG A 130 2.02 -3.51 16.27
N GLN A 131 0.93 -3.14 16.94
CA GLN A 131 0.77 -3.31 18.39
C GLN A 131 0.44 -4.75 18.80
N GLY A 132 0.39 -5.70 17.84
CA GLY A 132 0.11 -7.11 18.09
C GLY A 132 -1.36 -7.38 18.40
N MET A 133 -2.28 -6.51 17.96
CA MET A 133 -3.70 -6.79 18.02
C MET A 133 -4.02 -8.07 17.25
N ASP A 134 -4.99 -8.82 17.74
CA ASP A 134 -5.55 -9.96 17.02
C ASP A 134 -6.14 -9.50 15.67
N LEU A 135 -5.73 -10.18 14.60
CA LEU A 135 -6.10 -9.82 13.23
C LEU A 135 -7.62 -9.86 13.02
N GLU A 136 -8.31 -10.87 13.56
CA GLU A 136 -9.75 -11.03 13.42
C GLU A 136 -10.52 -9.91 14.13
N GLN A 137 -10.05 -9.50 15.31
CA GLN A 137 -10.60 -8.34 15.99
C GLN A 137 -10.44 -7.06 15.16
N GLY A 138 -9.25 -6.81 14.61
CA GLY A 138 -9.00 -5.63 13.78
C GLY A 138 -9.84 -5.62 12.49
N LEU A 139 -9.99 -6.77 11.83
CA LEU A 139 -10.82 -6.93 10.63
C LEU A 139 -12.31 -6.67 10.92
N THR A 140 -12.79 -7.08 12.09
CA THR A 140 -14.18 -6.80 12.51
C THR A 140 -14.44 -5.30 12.66
N LEU A 141 -13.50 -4.56 13.28
CA LEU A 141 -13.62 -3.11 13.45
C LEU A 141 -13.60 -2.35 12.11
N LEU A 142 -12.87 -2.86 11.12
CA LEU A 142 -12.85 -2.33 9.76
C LEU A 142 -14.20 -2.51 9.04
N GLU A 143 -14.80 -3.69 9.18
CA GLU A 143 -16.12 -3.97 8.59
C GLU A 143 -17.20 -3.05 9.16
N ASP A 144 -17.19 -2.82 10.47
CA ASP A 144 -18.11 -1.89 11.14
C ASP A 144 -17.95 -0.44 10.64
N SER A 145 -16.78 -0.12 10.08
CA SER A 145 -16.46 1.18 9.48
C SER A 145 -16.77 1.24 7.98
N GLY A 146 -17.36 0.18 7.41
CA GLY A 146 -17.73 0.10 6.00
C GLY A 146 -16.58 -0.29 5.06
N VAL A 147 -15.51 -0.90 5.58
CA VAL A 147 -14.43 -1.50 4.78
C VAL A 147 -14.59 -3.02 4.84
N PRO A 148 -15.04 -3.70 3.77
CA PRO A 148 -15.28 -5.13 3.83
C PRO A 148 -13.95 -5.89 3.94
N ARG A 149 -13.93 -7.03 4.65
CA ARG A 149 -12.72 -7.85 4.87
C ARG A 149 -11.93 -8.13 3.59
N ASN A 150 -12.62 -8.46 2.51
CA ASN A 150 -12.01 -8.80 1.24
C ASN A 150 -11.37 -7.60 0.52
N ALA A 151 -11.68 -6.35 0.89
CA ALA A 151 -11.06 -5.15 0.31
C ALA A 151 -9.58 -5.00 0.70
N LEU A 152 -9.10 -5.77 1.67
CA LEU A 152 -7.70 -5.81 2.09
C LEU A 152 -6.94 -7.04 1.61
N ALA A 153 -7.61 -7.98 0.90
CA ALA A 153 -7.00 -9.22 0.42
C ALA A 153 -5.73 -8.98 -0.42
N MET A 154 -5.64 -7.79 -1.03
CA MET A 154 -4.56 -7.37 -1.90
C MET A 154 -3.41 -6.62 -1.21
N SER A 155 -3.56 -6.31 0.08
CA SER A 155 -2.54 -5.59 0.84
C SER A 155 -1.27 -6.44 0.93
N ALA A 156 -0.17 -5.91 0.38
CA ALA A 156 1.15 -6.51 0.51
C ALA A 156 1.55 -6.65 1.99
N THR A 157 1.09 -5.74 2.84
CA THR A 157 1.26 -5.82 4.30
C THR A 157 0.66 -7.10 4.87
N LEU A 158 -0.62 -7.39 4.56
CA LEU A 158 -1.28 -8.60 5.05
C LEU A 158 -0.73 -9.89 4.39
N LEU A 159 -0.41 -9.83 3.10
CA LEU A 159 0.18 -10.96 2.37
C LEU A 159 1.57 -11.29 2.92
N GLY A 160 2.37 -10.28 3.25
CA GLY A 160 3.66 -10.37 3.91
C GLY A 160 3.56 -10.85 5.35
N MET A 161 2.44 -10.67 6.06
CA MET A 161 2.23 -11.28 7.38
C MET A 161 1.89 -12.79 7.31
N SER A 162 1.39 -13.28 6.15
CA SER A 162 1.04 -14.69 5.95
C SER A 162 2.22 -15.59 5.52
N GLN A 163 3.32 -14.98 5.06
CA GLN A 163 4.57 -15.64 4.64
C GLN A 163 5.71 -14.96 5.38
N ALA A 164 6.70 -15.68 5.90
CA ALA A 164 7.81 -15.14 6.71
C ALA A 164 8.77 -14.14 5.98
N GLY A 165 8.25 -13.11 5.32
CA GLY A 165 8.98 -12.13 4.49
C GLY A 165 9.09 -10.72 5.08
N VAL A 166 8.44 -10.45 6.21
CA VAL A 166 8.51 -9.13 6.91
C VAL A 166 9.92 -8.82 7.41
N GLU A 167 10.77 -9.82 7.66
CA GLU A 167 12.12 -9.58 8.17
C GLU A 167 12.99 -8.82 7.15
N VAL A 168 12.79 -9.00 5.84
CA VAL A 168 13.62 -8.36 4.82
C VAL A 168 13.26 -6.88 4.61
N ALA A 169 11.96 -6.54 4.58
CA ALA A 169 11.52 -5.16 4.44
C ALA A 169 11.67 -4.35 5.74
N ARG A 170 11.51 -5.00 6.90
CA ARG A 170 11.73 -4.36 8.21
C ARG A 170 13.22 -4.15 8.51
N GLN A 171 14.09 -5.13 8.21
CA GLN A 171 15.54 -4.96 8.42
C GLN A 171 16.15 -3.85 7.54
N ALA A 172 15.61 -3.62 6.34
CA ALA A 172 16.07 -2.52 5.49
C ALA A 172 15.81 -1.13 6.10
N LEU A 173 14.70 -0.98 6.84
CA LEU A 173 14.30 0.28 7.48
C LEU A 173 14.92 0.45 8.87
N ASP A 174 15.13 -0.65 9.62
CA ASP A 174 15.71 -0.66 10.98
C ASP A 174 17.24 -0.39 11.03
N THR A 175 17.93 -0.22 9.88
CA THR A 175 19.39 0.07 9.80
C THR A 175 19.77 1.54 9.56
N LEU A 176 18.81 2.46 9.68
CA LEU A 176 19.06 3.90 9.76
C LEU A 176 19.29 4.36 11.21
#